data_AF-J2Y8U6-F1
#
_entry.id   AF-J2Y8U6-F1
#
_cell.length_a   1.000
_cell.length_b   1.000
_cell.length_c   1.000
_cell.angle_alpha   90.00
_cell.angle_beta   90.00
_cell.angle_gamma   90.00
#
_symmetry.space_group_name_H-M   'P 1'
#
loop_
_entity.id
_entity.type
_entity.pdbx_description
1 polymer ?
#
loop_
_entity_poly.entity_id
_entity_poly.type
_entity_poly.pdbx_seq_one_letter_code
_entity_poly.pdbx_strand_id
1 'polypeptide(L)' 'MTLRNAAGAIVVERVFNQAQLSDKRQLTDVVDGLHRDVLIAEGRLEPCVIAALRNLAGDKVMTAAN' A
#
# COMPACT_ATOMS: atom_id res chain seq x y z
N MET A 1 9.10 -12.06 -6.86
CA MET A 1 9.85 -11.41 -5.76
C MET A 1 9.01 -11.53 -4.52
N THR A 2 9.62 -12.02 -3.44
CA THR A 2 8.94 -12.29 -2.17
C THR A 2 9.68 -11.56 -1.07
N LEU A 3 8.99 -10.68 -0.36
CA LEU A 3 9.52 -9.99 0.81
C LEU A 3 9.02 -10.70 2.06
N ARG A 4 9.95 -11.02 2.97
CA ARG A 4 9.66 -11.61 4.26
C ARG A 4 10.03 -10.65 5.38
N ASN A 5 9.26 -10.64 6.46
CA ASN A 5 9.65 -9.92 7.68
C ASN A 5 10.74 -10.69 8.45
N ALA A 6 11.24 -10.10 9.52
CA ALA A 6 12.24 -10.72 10.39
C ALA A 6 11.81 -12.05 11.01
N ALA A 7 10.49 -12.29 11.14
CA ALA A 7 9.93 -13.56 11.61
C ALA A 7 9.79 -14.61 10.49
N GLY A 8 10.19 -14.29 9.26
CA GLY A 8 10.12 -15.18 8.09
C GLY A 8 8.76 -15.27 7.41
N ALA A 9 7.76 -14.52 7.88
CA ALA A 9 6.43 -14.45 7.27
C ALA A 9 6.47 -13.62 5.99
N ILE A 10 5.73 -14.06 4.97
CA ILE A 10 5.62 -13.34 3.70
C ILE A 10 4.75 -12.10 3.90
N VAL A 11 5.33 -10.93 3.64
CA VAL A 11 4.65 -9.63 3.79
C VAL A 11 4.16 -9.14 2.43
N VAL A 12 4.98 -9.33 1.39
CA VAL A 12 4.64 -8.95 0.02
C VAL A 12 5.10 -10.03 -0.94
N GLU A 13 4.24 -10.41 -1.86
CA GLU A 13 4.59 -11.27 -2.98
C GLU A 13 4.14 -10.61 -4.29
N ARG A 14 5.10 -10.37 -5.18
CA ARG A 14 4.85 -9.71 -6.47
C ARG A 14 5.66 -10.32 -7.58
N VAL A 15 5.05 -10.38 -8.77
CA VAL A 15 5.74 -10.72 -10.01
C VAL A 15 6.02 -9.43 -10.78
N PHE A 16 7.25 -9.27 -11.25
CA PHE A 16 7.64 -8.13 -12.09
C PHE A 16 8.00 -8.63 -13.48
N ASN A 17 7.65 -7.84 -14.49
CA ASN A 17 8.12 -8.03 -15.85
C ASN A 17 9.51 -7.39 -15.99
N GLN A 18 10.39 -7.99 -16.81
CA GLN A 18 11.71 -7.47 -17.11
C GLN A 18 11.67 -6.02 -17.61
N ALA A 19 10.64 -5.65 -18.39
CA ALA A 19 10.45 -4.27 -18.86
C ALA A 19 10.45 -3.24 -17.72
N GLN A 20 9.86 -3.59 -16.57
CA GLN A 20 9.75 -2.72 -15.40
C GLN A 20 11.08 -2.46 -14.68
N LEU A 21 12.11 -3.25 -15.00
CA LEU A 21 13.45 -3.13 -14.42
C LEU A 21 14.45 -2.50 -15.40
N SER A 22 14.07 -2.34 -16.68
CA SER A 22 14.95 -1.87 -17.74
C SER A 22 15.17 -0.36 -17.75
N ASP A 23 14.19 0.42 -17.28
CA ASP A 23 14.25 1.87 -17.26
C ASP A 23 14.27 2.41 -15.82
N LYS A 24 15.05 3.49 -15.59
CA LYS A 24 15.21 4.08 -14.26
C LYS A 24 13.89 4.55 -13.66
N ARG A 25 12.97 5.12 -14.45
CA ARG A 25 11.67 5.58 -13.96
C ARG A 25 10.79 4.39 -13.59
N GLN A 26 10.77 3.36 -14.42
CA GLN A 26 10.02 2.15 -14.14
C GLN A 26 10.54 1.43 -12.88
N LEU A 27 11.87 1.42 -12.69
CA LEU A 27 12.47 0.91 -11.47
C LEU A 27 12.06 1.73 -10.25
N THR A 28 12.05 3.06 -10.34
CA THR A 28 11.53 3.93 -9.27
C THR A 28 10.08 3.58 -8.94
N ASP A 29 9.22 3.43 -9.96
CA ASP A 29 7.81 3.08 -9.76
C ASP A 29 7.65 1.71 -9.06
N VAL A 30 8.50 0.75 -9.40
CA VAL A 30 8.54 -0.57 -8.76
C VAL A 30 8.91 -0.45 -7.28
N VAL A 31 9.95 0.34 -6.96
CA VAL A 31 10.41 0.56 -5.59
C VAL A 31 9.36 1.30 -4.77
N ASP A 32 8.78 2.37 -5.32
CA ASP A 32 7.71 3.14 -4.67
C ASP A 32 6.46 2.28 -4.44
N GLY A 33 6.12 1.44 -5.43
CA GLY A 33 5.05 0.48 -5.30
C GLY A 33 5.32 -0.53 -4.19
N LEU A 34 6.53 -1.09 -4.11
CA LEU A 34 6.88 -2.05 -3.07
C LEU A 34 6.85 -1.41 -1.67
N HIS A 35 7.32 -0.16 -1.56
CA HIS A 35 7.27 0.58 -0.30
C HIS A 35 5.84 0.76 0.20
N ARG A 36 4.89 1.10 -0.70
CA ARG A 36 3.47 1.19 -0.35
C ARG A 36 2.89 -0.14 0.13
N ASP A 37 3.19 -1.24 -0.55
CA ASP A 37 2.70 -2.57 -0.14
C ASP A 37 3.19 -2.94 1.25
N VAL A 38 4.47 -2.65 1.56
CA VAL A 38 5.01 -2.88 2.90
C VAL A 38 4.29 -2.05 3.93
N LEU A 39 4.11 -0.75 3.69
CA LEU A 39 3.40 0.10 4.64
C LEU A 39 1.95 -0.35 4.86
N ILE A 40 1.28 -0.84 3.83
CA ILE A 40 -0.08 -1.38 3.94
C ILE A 40 -0.08 -2.68 4.74
N ALA A 41 0.82 -3.61 4.42
CA ALA A 41 0.91 -4.89 5.11
C ALA A 41 1.32 -4.75 6.59
N GLU A 42 2.10 -3.71 6.93
CA GLU A 42 2.44 -3.34 8.31
C GLU A 42 1.32 -2.54 9.02
N GLY A 43 0.22 -2.19 8.33
CA GLY A 43 -0.87 -1.38 8.89
C GLY A 43 -0.50 0.09 9.12
N ARG A 44 0.60 0.56 8.52
CA ARG A 44 1.12 1.93 8.64
C ARG A 44 0.59 2.86 7.55
N LEU A 45 0.01 2.30 6.50
CA LEU A 45 -0.67 3.03 5.42
C LEU A 45 -2.01 2.35 5.14
N GLU A 46 -3.09 3.10 5.20
CA GLU A 46 -4.40 2.57 4.81
C GLU A 46 -4.62 2.69 3.29
N PRO A 47 -5.17 1.67 2.61
CA PRO A 47 -5.59 1.80 1.23
C PRO A 47 -6.53 2.99 1.08
N CYS A 48 -6.32 3.82 0.05
CA CYS A 48 -7.03 5.09 -0.16
C CYS A 48 -8.57 4.95 -0.08
N VAL A 49 -9.11 3.81 -0.50
CA VAL A 49 -10.55 3.50 -0.43
C VAL A 49 -11.05 3.32 1.01
N ILE A 50 -10.29 2.65 1.88
CA ILE A 50 -10.66 2.46 3.30
C ILE A 50 -10.60 3.79 4.05
N ALA A 51 -9.56 4.57 3.81
CA ALA A 51 -9.43 5.91 4.38
C ALA A 51 -10.55 6.85 3.91
N ALA A 52 -10.88 6.84 2.62
CA ALA A 52 -11.98 7.65 2.07
C ALA A 52 -13.34 7.25 2.68
N LEU A 53 -13.64 5.96 2.78
CA LEU A 53 -14.88 5.47 3.39
C LEU A 53 -14.97 5.81 4.89
N ARG A 54 -13.88 5.71 5.64
CA ARG A 54 -13.83 6.13 7.06
C ARG A 54 -14.02 7.63 7.23
N ASN A 55 -13.41 8.44 6.37
CA ASN A 55 -13.63 9.89 6.36
C ASN A 55 -15.09 10.24 6.06
N LEU A 56 -15.70 9.60 5.06
CA LEU A 56 -17.13 9.77 4.75
C LEU A 56 -18.05 9.30 5.89
N ALA A 57 -17.70 8.21 6.58
CA ALA A 57 -18.45 7.72 7.73
C ALA A 57 -18.31 8.65 8.95
N GLY A 58 -17.12 9.20 9.20
CA GLY A 58 -16.89 10.21 10.23
C GLY A 58 -17.63 11.52 9.98
N ASP A 59 -17.73 11.94 8.72
CA ASP A 59 -18.46 13.15 8.31
C ASP A 59 -19.99 13.00 8.53
N LYS A 60 -20.54 11.79 8.36
CA LYS A 60 -21.94 11.49 8.71
C LYS A 60 -22.24 11.53 10.22
N VAL A 61 -21.27 11.24 11.08
CA VAL A 61 -21.46 11.32 12.54
C VAL A 61 -21.48 12.77 13.02
N MET A 62 -20.69 13.65 12.40
CA MET A 62 -20.67 15.07 12.75
C MET A 62 -21.96 15.82 12.30
N THR A 63 -22.58 15.38 11.21
CA THR A 63 -23.82 16.00 10.68
C THR A 63 -25.09 15.56 11.39
N ALA A 64 -25.07 14.46 12.16
CA ALA A 64 -26.20 14.02 12.98
C ALA A 64 -26.23 14.64 14.40
N ALA A 65 -25.26 15.48 14.74
CA ALA A 65 -25.11 16.13 16.05
C ALA A 65 -25.44 17.63 16.05
N ASN A 66 -26.15 18.14 15.03
CA ASN A 66 -26.65 19.52 14.95
C ASN A 66 -28.18 19.58 14.98
#